data_AF-A0A7G1P5B2-F1
#
_entry.id   AF-A0A7G1P5B2-F1
#
_cell.length_a   1.000
_cell.length_b   1.000
_cell.length_c   1.000
_cell.angle_alpha   90.00
_cell.angle_beta   90.00
_cell.angle_gamma   90.00
#
_symmetry.space_group_name_H-M   'P 1'
#
loop_
_entity.id
_entity.type
_entity.pdbx_description
1 polymer ?
#
loop_
_entity_poly.entity_id
_entity_poly.type
_entity_poly.pdbx_seq_one_letter_code
_entity_poly.pdbx_strand_id
1 'polypeptide(L)' 'MLPRLLFTFSNLSGLSPHWLGVHEAVVPDAVVPDPDEVAWLGWLSESKLGSALREWRFTPDSHEAFSRYLAFRTAPS' A
#
# COMPACT_ATOMS: atom_id res chain seq x y z
N MET A 1 -13.53 -6.68 10.71
CA MET A 1 -13.89 -6.67 9.27
C MET A 1 -12.78 -7.37 8.48
N LEU A 2 -13.09 -8.04 7.38
CA LEU A 2 -12.07 -8.67 6.52
C LEU A 2 -11.63 -7.67 5.42
N PRO A 3 -10.33 -7.63 5.07
CA PRO A 3 -9.86 -6.84 3.94
C PRO A 3 -10.53 -7.26 2.63
N ARG A 4 -10.91 -6.29 1.80
CA ARG A 4 -11.48 -6.53 0.46
C ARG A 4 -10.35 -6.55 -0.56
N LEU A 5 -10.19 -7.65 -1.29
CA LEU A 5 -9.24 -7.73 -2.40
C LEU A 5 -9.66 -6.76 -3.52
N LEU A 6 -8.72 -5.92 -3.96
CA LEU A 6 -8.91 -5.03 -5.11
C LEU A 6 -8.42 -5.71 -6.39
N PHE A 7 -7.18 -6.17 -6.39
CA PHE A 7 -6.54 -6.85 -7.51
C PHE A 7 -5.27 -7.59 -7.06
N THR A 8 -4.81 -8.49 -7.92
CA THR A 8 -3.49 -9.11 -7.82
C THR A 8 -2.61 -8.72 -9.00
N PHE A 9 -1.30 -8.70 -8.82
CA PHE A 9 -0.35 -8.48 -9.90
C PHE A 9 0.97 -9.19 -9.64
N SER A 10 1.68 -9.51 -10.72
CA SER A 10 3.06 -9.99 -10.66
C SER A 10 3.98 -8.78 -10.70
N ASN A 11 4.81 -8.63 -9.67
CA ASN A 11 5.84 -7.62 -9.59
C ASN A 11 7.17 -8.27 -10.01
N LEU A 12 7.75 -7.74 -11.08
CA LEU A 12 9.02 -8.21 -11.62
C LEU A 12 10.22 -7.43 -11.05
N SER A 13 9.95 -6.38 -10.29
CA SER A 13 10.94 -5.58 -9.58
C SER A 13 11.29 -6.21 -8.23
N GLY A 14 12.43 -5.83 -7.66
CA GLY A 14 12.92 -6.33 -6.36
C GLY A 14 13.95 -7.46 -6.50
N LEU A 15 14.11 -8.27 -5.45
CA LEU A 15 15.12 -9.34 -5.41
C LEU A 15 14.74 -10.56 -6.27
N SER A 16 13.44 -10.77 -6.53
CA SER A 16 12.92 -11.82 -7.40
C SER A 16 11.47 -11.52 -7.82
N PRO A 17 11.00 -12.05 -8.97
CA PRO A 17 9.59 -11.98 -9.35
C PRO A 17 8.69 -12.59 -8.27
N HIS A 18 7.63 -11.88 -7.91
CA HIS A 18 6.69 -12.34 -6.89
C HIS A 18 5.28 -11.81 -7.14
N TRP A 19 4.29 -12.51 -6.59
CA TRP A 19 2.89 -12.10 -6.66
C TRP A 19 2.50 -11.25 -5.46
N LEU A 20 1.74 -10.19 -5.71
CA LEU A 20 1.16 -9.32 -4.69
C LEU A 20 -0.35 -9.25 -4.84
N GLY A 21 -1.06 -9.12 -3.71
CA GLY A 21 -2.49 -8.84 -3.64
C GLY A 21 -2.77 -7.57 -2.86
N VAL A 22 -3.37 -6.57 -3.51
CA VAL A 22 -3.70 -5.29 -2.88
C VAL A 22 -5.10 -5.39 -2.28
N HIS A 23 -5.21 -5.09 -0.98
CA HIS A 23 -6.47 -5.13 -0.24
C HIS A 23 -6.78 -3.77 0.37
N GLU A 24 -8.07 -3.50 0.51
CA GLU A 24 -8.59 -2.32 1.22
C GLU A 24 -9.28 -2.77 2.52
N ALA A 25 -9.02 -2.04 3.61
CA ALA A 25 -9.67 -2.28 4.88
C ALA A 25 -9.94 -0.95 5.60
N VAL A 26 -11.05 -0.91 6.34
CA VAL A 26 -11.38 0.18 7.27
C VAL A 26 -11.01 -0.29 8.68
N VAL A 27 -10.17 0.49 9.36
CA VAL A 27 -9.78 0.24 10.75
C VAL A 27 -10.44 1.30 11.63
N PRO A 28 -11.55 0.98 12.31
CA PRO A 28 -12.30 1.96 13.08
C PRO A 28 -11.63 2.28 14.43
N ASP A 29 -10.83 1.36 14.95
CA ASP A 29 -10.19 1.48 16.26
C ASP A 29 -8.76 1.99 16.17
N ALA A 30 -8.21 2.44 17.31
CA ALA A 30 -6.81 2.83 17.39
C ALA A 30 -5.90 1.62 17.09
N VAL A 31 -4.93 1.83 16.20
CA VAL A 31 -3.89 0.83 15.90
C VAL A 31 -2.74 1.02 16.89
N VAL A 32 -2.43 -0.03 17.64
CA VAL A 32 -1.26 -0.10 18.53
C VAL A 32 -0.24 -1.04 17.89
N PRO A 33 0.77 -0.50 17.18
CA PRO A 33 1.81 -1.33 16.56
C PRO A 33 2.73 -1.94 17.62
N ASP A 34 3.27 -3.13 17.30
CA ASP A 34 4.44 -3.66 18.00
C ASP A 34 5.67 -2.82 17.61
N PRO A 35 6.37 -2.18 18.57
CA PRO A 35 7.51 -1.33 18.27
C PRO A 35 8.73 -2.08 17.73
N ASP A 36 8.84 -3.40 17.96
CA ASP A 36 9.93 -4.21 17.40
C ASP A 36 9.74 -4.44 15.88
N GLU A 37 8.51 -4.33 15.39
CA GLU A 37 8.14 -4.52 13.98
C GLU A 37 7.89 -3.20 13.23
N VAL A 38 7.31 -2.19 13.90
CA VAL A 38 6.87 -0.93 13.26
C VAL A 38 7.34 0.29 14.04
N ALA A 39 8.40 0.92 13.53
CA ALA A 39 9.02 2.11 14.13
C ALA A 39 8.18 3.40 13.99
N TRP A 40 7.24 3.47 13.04
CA TRP A 40 6.39 4.65 12.83
C TRP A 40 5.04 4.27 12.19
N LEU A 41 3.98 4.91 12.68
CA LEU A 41 2.63 4.79 12.13
C LEU A 41 1.98 6.18 12.01
N GLY A 42 1.31 6.42 10.88
CA GLY A 42 0.52 7.63 10.68
C GLY A 42 -0.55 7.45 9.61
N TRP A 43 -1.66 8.17 9.78
CA TRP A 43 -2.72 8.24 8.79
C TRP A 43 -2.45 9.35 7.78
N LEU A 44 -2.39 9.00 6.49
CA LEU A 44 -2.15 9.93 5.40
C LEU A 44 -3.35 9.95 4.46
N SER A 45 -3.70 11.14 3.95
CA SER A 45 -4.58 11.23 2.78
C SER A 45 -3.84 10.66 1.55
N GLU A 46 -4.58 10.28 0.53
CA GLU A 46 -4.00 9.76 -0.72
C GLU A 46 -2.94 10.71 -1.32
N SER A 47 -3.21 12.02 -1.31
CA SER A 47 -2.25 13.05 -1.75
C SER A 47 -0.97 13.11 -0.90
N LYS A 48 -1.10 13.02 0.43
CA LYS A 48 0.04 13.01 1.36
C LYS A 48 0.85 11.73 1.21
N LEU A 49 0.21 10.58 1.02
CA LEU A 49 0.88 9.32 0.71
C LEU A 49 1.67 9.42 -0.60
N GLY A 50 1.08 10.04 -1.63
CA GLY A 50 1.77 10.29 -2.90
C GLY A 50 3.03 11.16 -2.73
N SER A 51 3.02 12.17 -1.86
CA SER A 51 4.22 12.94 -1.52
C SER A 51 5.23 12.13 -0.71
N ALA A 52 4.78 11.41 0.31
CA ALA A 52 5.65 10.57 1.13
C ALA A 52 6.40 9.52 0.30
N LEU A 53 5.74 8.88 -0.67
CA LEU A 53 6.37 7.93 -1.59
C LEU A 53 7.52 8.54 -2.41
N ARG A 54 7.52 9.87 -2.65
CA ARG A 54 8.62 10.54 -3.36
C ARG A 54 9.77 10.96 -2.45
N GLU A 55 9.46 11.28 -1.20
CA GLU A 55 10.41 11.89 -0.26
C GLU A 55 11.06 10.87 0.67
N TRP A 56 10.36 9.80 1.01
CA TRP A 56 10.80 8.80 1.99
C TRP A 56 11.27 7.52 1.32
N ARG A 57 11.96 6.68 2.09
CA ARG A 57 12.40 5.36 1.64
C ARG A 57 11.27 4.36 1.82
N PHE A 58 10.76 3.85 0.70
CA PHE A 58 9.83 2.74 0.65
C PHE A 58 10.49 1.50 0.05
N THR A 59 9.86 0.34 0.24
CA THR A 59 10.21 -0.86 -0.52
C THR A 59 9.94 -0.62 -2.01
N PRO A 60 10.69 -1.27 -2.93
CA PRO A 60 10.45 -1.14 -4.36
C PRO A 60 8.99 -1.40 -4.77
N ASP A 61 8.34 -2.36 -4.10
CA ASP A 61 6.97 -2.79 -4.39
C ASP A 61 5.92 -1.72 -4.09
N SER A 62 6.22 -0.81 -3.15
CA SER A 62 5.27 0.23 -2.70
C SER A 62 4.89 1.19 -3.83
N HIS A 63 5.85 1.55 -4.67
CA HIS A 63 5.62 2.47 -5.80
C HIS A 63 4.72 1.85 -6.85
N GLU A 64 4.99 0.59 -7.22
CA GLU A 64 4.20 -0.11 -8.22
C GLU A 64 2.78 -0.41 -7.71
N ALA A 65 2.66 -0.86 -6.45
CA ALA A 65 1.37 -1.09 -5.81
C ALA A 65 0.52 0.18 -5.77
N PHE A 66 1.10 1.33 -5.38
CA PHE A 66 0.37 2.60 -5.31
C PHE A 66 -0.03 3.12 -6.70
N SER A 67 0.86 3.03 -7.70
CA SER A 67 0.55 3.41 -9.08
C SER A 67 -0.63 2.59 -9.65
N ARG A 68 -0.61 1.28 -9.45
CA ARG A 68 -1.70 0.38 -9.87
C ARG A 68 -2.99 0.64 -9.09
N TYR A 69 -2.90 0.96 -7.80
CA TYR A 69 -4.06 1.34 -7.00
C TYR A 69 -4.75 2.60 -7.55
N LEU A 70 -3.99 3.64 -7.90
CA LEU A 70 -4.56 4.84 -8.52
C LEU A 70 -5.24 4.53 -9.86
N ALA A 71 -4.59 3.73 -10.71
CA ALA A 71 -5.18 3.31 -11.99
C ALA A 71 -6.49 2.52 -11.80
N PHE A 72 -6.51 1.59 -10.83
CA PHE A 72 -7.70 0.82 -10.46
C PHE A 72 -8.85 1.72 -10.00
N ARG A 73 -8.55 2.76 -9.20
CA ARG A 73 -9.56 3.73 -8.71
C ARG A 73 -10.15 4.60 -9.81
N THR A 74 -9.41 4.84 -10.89
CA THR A 74 -9.87 5.64 -12.04
C THR A 74 -10.53 4.81 -13.14
N ALA A 75 -10.46 3.48 -13.06
CA ALA A 75 -11.07 2.61 -14.05
C ALA A 75 -12.60 2.71 -13.99
N PRO A 76 -13.30 2.83 -15.14
CA PRO A 76 -14.76 2.73 -15.16
C PRO A 76 -15.19 1.34 -14.65
N SER A 77 -16.25 1.30 -13.83
CA SER A 77 -16.86 0.06 -13.33
C SER A 77 -17.52 -0.75 -14.44
#